data_AF-A0A485ADJ0-F1
#
_entry.id   AF-A0A485ADJ0-F1
#
_cell.length_a   1.000
_cell.length_b   1.000
_cell.length_c   1.000
_cell.angle_alpha   90.00
_cell.angle_beta   90.00
_cell.angle_gamma   90.00
#
_symmetry.space_group_name_H-M   'P 1'
#
loop_
_entity.id
_entity.type
_entity.pdbx_description
1 polymer ?
#
loop_
_entity_poly.entity_id
_entity_poly.type
_entity_poly.pdbx_seq_one_letter_code
_entity_poly.pdbx_strand_id
1 'polypeptide(L)'
;MGDGCMMEGISHEVCSLAGTLKLGKLLAFYDDNGISIDGHVEGWFTDDTARRFEAYGWHVVRDVDGHDAEAIQRAINAARAVTDKPSLLMCKTVIGFGSPNKAGHPTMCTARRWVTPKLPPRAMP
;
A
#
# COMPACT_ATOMS: atom_id res chain seq x y z
N MET A 1 -2.73 -0.66 4.40
CA MET A 1 -2.33 0.65 4.93
C MET A 1 -1.77 1.44 3.76
N GLY A 2 -1.98 2.75 3.69
CA GLY A 2 -1.38 3.59 2.64
C GLY A 2 -0.40 4.61 3.23
N ASP A 3 0.08 5.54 2.42
CA ASP A 3 1.07 6.55 2.81
C ASP A 3 0.60 7.39 4.01
N GLY A 4 -0.67 7.78 4.06
CA GLY A 4 -1.23 8.55 5.18
C GLY A 4 -1.08 7.83 6.52
N CYS A 5 -1.33 6.52 6.57
CA CYS A 5 -1.14 5.73 7.78
C CYS A 5 0.34 5.67 8.19
N MET A 6 1.26 5.67 7.22
CA MET A 6 2.70 5.60 7.50
C MET A 6 3.27 6.93 8.01
N MET A 7 2.65 8.05 7.64
CA MET A 7 3.02 9.39 8.12
C MET A 7 2.47 9.70 9.52
N GLU A 8 1.36 9.08 9.92
CA GLU A 8 0.80 9.30 11.26
C GLU A 8 1.69 8.72 12.36
N GLY A 9 1.95 9.51 13.41
CA GLY A 9 2.81 9.12 14.53
C GLY A 9 2.31 7.89 15.31
N ILE A 10 1.00 7.64 15.30
CA ILE A 10 0.44 6.43 15.93
C ILE A 10 0.98 5.14 15.30
N SER A 11 1.37 5.17 14.02
CA SER A 11 1.99 4.03 13.36
C SER A 11 3.34 3.67 13.99
N HIS A 12 4.13 4.65 14.43
CA HIS A 12 5.39 4.41 15.13
C HIS A 12 5.15 3.67 16.45
N GLU A 13 4.20 4.14 17.25
CA GLU A 13 3.89 3.56 18.56
C GLU A 13 3.44 2.10 18.45
N VAL A 14 2.43 1.84 17.62
CA VAL A 14 1.84 0.50 17.51
C VAL A 14 2.77 -0.48 16.80
N CYS A 15 3.53 -0.04 15.79
CA CYS A 15 4.47 -0.92 15.08
C CYS A 15 5.71 -1.23 15.92
N SER A 16 6.22 -0.27 16.70
CA SER A 16 7.31 -0.51 17.65
C SER A 16 6.90 -1.54 18.72
N LEU A 17 5.69 -1.39 19.27
CA LEU A 17 5.15 -2.34 20.25
C LEU A 17 4.94 -3.73 19.64
N ALA A 18 4.36 -3.81 18.44
CA ALA A 18 4.13 -5.08 17.75
C ALA A 18 5.43 -5.85 17.45
N GLY A 19 6.50 -5.14 17.12
CA GLY A 19 7.82 -5.71 16.94
C GLY A 19 8.39 -6.27 18.24
N THR A 20 8.30 -5.50 19.33
CA THR A 20 8.71 -5.92 20.68
C THR A 20 7.95 -7.16 21.15
N LEU A 21 6.63 -7.21 20.91
CA LEU A 21 5.76 -8.33 21.27
C LEU A 21 5.88 -9.53 20.32
N LYS A 22 6.68 -9.44 19.26
CA LYS A 22 6.92 -10.54 18.30
C LYS A 22 5.62 -11.12 17.75
N LEU A 23 4.72 -10.25 17.29
CA LEU A 23 3.41 -10.65 16.78
C LEU A 23 3.54 -11.35 15.40
N GLY A 24 4.03 -12.60 15.36
CA GLY A 24 4.27 -13.36 14.13
C GLY A 24 3.03 -13.71 13.30
N LYS A 25 1.84 -13.47 13.85
CA LYS A 25 0.57 -13.62 13.11
C LYS A 25 0.06 -12.30 12.52
N LEU A 26 0.71 -11.18 12.86
CA LEU A 26 0.37 -9.88 12.31
C LEU A 26 1.04 -9.73 10.95
N LEU A 27 0.22 -9.57 9.92
CA LEU A 27 0.65 -9.39 8.54
C LEU A 27 -0.05 -8.16 7.98
N ALA A 28 0.73 -7.19 7.55
CA ALA A 28 0.25 -5.91 7.11
C ALA A 28 0.66 -5.65 5.66
N PHE A 29 -0.27 -5.14 4.86
CA PHE A 29 -0.02 -4.74 3.48
C PHE A 29 0.12 -3.23 3.43
N TYR A 30 1.21 -2.76 2.85
CA TYR A 30 1.43 -1.35 2.53
C TYR A 30 1.16 -1.15 1.04
N ASP A 31 0.16 -0.33 0.74
CA ASP A 31 -0.16 0.17 -0.59
C ASP A 31 0.80 1.30 -0.94
N ASP A 32 1.93 0.92 -1.53
CA ASP A 32 2.99 1.81 -1.98
C ASP A 32 2.65 2.31 -3.39
N ASN A 33 1.84 3.36 -3.46
CA ASN A 33 1.36 3.94 -4.72
C ASN A 33 1.97 5.32 -5.01
N GLY A 34 2.70 5.89 -4.05
CA GLY A 34 3.43 7.15 -4.19
C GLY A 34 2.54 8.41 -4.24
N ILE A 35 1.25 8.32 -3.92
CA ILE A 35 0.28 9.41 -4.06
C ILE A 35 -0.50 9.62 -2.76
N SER A 36 -0.50 10.86 -2.27
CA SER A 36 -1.45 11.33 -1.27
C SER A 36 -2.48 12.29 -1.89
N ILE A 37 -3.38 12.82 -1.06
CA ILE A 37 -4.39 13.80 -1.50
C ILE A 37 -3.74 15.04 -2.15
N ASP A 38 -2.60 15.48 -1.62
CA ASP A 38 -1.92 16.70 -2.06
C ASP A 38 -1.02 16.48 -3.29
N GLY A 39 -0.76 15.23 -3.69
CA GLY A 39 0.13 14.96 -4.82
C GLY A 39 1.05 13.76 -4.63
N HIS A 40 2.15 13.80 -5.36
CA HIS A 40 3.26 12.87 -5.18
C HIS A 40 3.89 13.05 -3.80
N VAL A 41 4.06 11.95 -3.08
CA VAL A 41 4.50 11.98 -1.68
C VAL A 41 5.95 12.42 -1.49
N GLU A 42 6.78 12.38 -2.53
CA GLU A 42 8.21 12.73 -2.52
C GLU A 42 8.50 14.15 -1.97
N GLY A 43 7.52 15.06 -2.04
CA GLY A 43 7.66 16.43 -1.53
C GLY A 43 7.65 16.54 0.00
N TRP A 44 7.11 15.55 0.72
CA TRP A 44 6.92 15.60 2.18
C TRP A 44 7.11 14.26 2.90
N PHE A 45 7.27 13.16 2.17
CA PHE A 45 7.48 11.83 2.71
C PHE A 45 8.53 11.09 1.89
N THR A 46 9.74 11.00 2.45
CA THR A 46 10.93 10.41 1.82
C THR A 46 11.57 9.35 2.71
N ASP A 47 10.78 8.76 3.62
CA ASP A 47 11.25 7.72 4.51
C ASP A 47 11.61 6.45 3.73
N ASP A 48 12.74 5.83 4.06
CA ASP A 48 12.94 4.42 3.75
C ASP A 48 12.05 3.58 4.69
N THR A 49 10.78 3.45 4.29
CA THR A 49 9.77 2.73 5.08
C THR A 49 10.20 1.30 5.36
N ALA A 50 10.91 0.66 4.45
CA ALA A 50 11.40 -0.69 4.67
C ALA A 50 12.41 -0.74 5.83
N ARG A 51 13.43 0.13 5.80
CA ARG A 51 14.41 0.24 6.89
C ARG A 51 13.78 0.64 8.21
N ARG A 52 12.79 1.54 8.19
CA ARG A 52 12.03 1.94 9.38
C ARG A 52 11.39 0.74 10.07
N PHE A 53 10.74 -0.14 9.31
CA PHE A 53 10.09 -1.33 9.86
C PHE A 53 11.10 -2.42 10.26
N GLU A 54 12.21 -2.57 9.53
CA GLU A 54 13.31 -3.44 9.95
C GLU A 54 13.88 -3.01 11.31
N ALA A 55 13.99 -1.70 11.56
CA ALA A 55 14.44 -1.17 12.85
C ALA A 55 13.46 -1.50 14.01
N TYR A 56 12.16 -1.61 13.73
CA TYR A 56 11.17 -2.10 14.70
C TYR A 56 11.22 -3.63 14.91
N GLY A 57 12.06 -4.36 14.18
CA GLY A 57 12.13 -5.82 14.24
C GLY A 57 11.06 -6.54 13.44
N TRP A 58 10.48 -5.87 12.44
CA TRP A 58 9.54 -6.49 11.51
C TRP A 58 10.27 -7.27 10.41
N HIS A 59 9.60 -8.28 9.87
CA HIS A 59 9.97 -8.90 8.60
C HIS A 59 9.37 -8.09 7.44
N VAL A 60 10.20 -7.61 6.52
CA VAL A 60 9.76 -6.74 5.43
C VAL A 60 9.97 -7.44 4.09
N VAL A 61 8.90 -7.57 3.31
CA VAL A 61 8.95 -8.03 1.92
C VAL A 61 8.83 -6.80 1.01
N ARG A 62 9.91 -6.48 0.31
CA ARG A 62 10.00 -5.31 -0.58
C ARG A 62 9.52 -5.65 -1.99
N ASP A 63 9.18 -4.61 -2.75
CA ASP A 63 8.96 -4.66 -4.20
C ASP A 63 7.96 -5.73 -4.66
N VAL A 64 6.89 -5.97 -3.89
CA VAL A 64 5.82 -6.88 -4.31
C VAL A 64 4.99 -6.16 -5.37
N ASP A 65 4.86 -6.74 -6.55
CA ASP A 65 3.92 -6.23 -7.56
C ASP A 65 2.48 -6.44 -7.05
N GLY A 66 1.79 -5.33 -6.74
CA GLY A 66 0.43 -5.36 -6.22
C GLY A 66 -0.64 -5.66 -7.28
N HIS A 67 -0.26 -5.77 -8.56
CA HIS A 67 -1.15 -6.18 -9.66
C HIS A 67 -0.92 -7.64 -10.11
N ASP A 68 0.11 -8.31 -9.59
CA ASP A 68 0.37 -9.73 -9.82
C ASP A 68 -0.11 -10.57 -8.61
N ALA A 69 -1.19 -11.33 -8.83
CA ALA A 69 -1.74 -12.23 -7.81
C ALA A 69 -0.74 -13.29 -7.34
N GLU A 70 0.14 -13.79 -8.22
CA GLU A 70 1.14 -14.76 -7.82
C GLU A 70 2.26 -14.13 -6.99
N ALA A 71 2.69 -12.91 -7.30
CA ALA A 71 3.66 -12.16 -6.50
C ALA A 71 3.14 -11.94 -5.07
N ILE A 72 1.88 -11.48 -4.95
CA ILE A 72 1.23 -11.31 -3.65
C ILE A 72 1.16 -12.64 -2.91
N GLN A 73 0.77 -13.73 -3.58
CA GLN A 73 0.68 -15.04 -2.95
C GLN A 73 2.04 -15.55 -2.44
N ARG A 74 3.11 -15.35 -3.21
CA ARG A 74 4.49 -15.67 -2.80
C ARG A 74 4.89 -14.85 -1.57
N ALA A 75 4.61 -13.56 -1.56
CA ALA A 75 4.92 -12.68 -0.44
C ALA A 75 4.15 -13.07 0.84
N ILE A 76 2.87 -13.41 0.73
CA ILE A 76 2.04 -13.88 1.85
C ILE A 76 2.61 -15.18 2.41
N ASN A 77 3.00 -16.12 1.55
CA ASN A 77 3.57 -17.40 1.98
C ASN A 77 4.92 -17.19 2.70
N ALA A 78 5.78 -16.32 2.17
CA ALA A 78 7.04 -15.96 2.82
C ALA A 78 6.83 -15.33 4.19
N ALA A 79 5.88 -14.39 4.31
CA ALA A 79 5.55 -13.75 5.56
C ALA A 79 4.92 -14.70 6.59
N ARG A 80 4.07 -15.65 6.15
CA ARG A 80 3.49 -16.69 7.03
C ARG A 80 4.53 -17.67 7.57
N ALA A 81 5.65 -17.87 6.86
CA ALA A 81 6.74 -18.71 7.33
C ALA A 81 7.51 -18.07 8.49
N VAL A 82 7.42 -16.74 8.66
CA VAL A 82 8.04 -16.01 9.76
C VAL A 82 7.06 -15.93 10.93
N THR A 83 7.36 -16.65 12.01
CA THR A 83 6.46 -16.81 13.16
C THR A 83 6.88 -16.02 14.40
N ASP A 84 8.06 -15.41 14.37
CA ASP A 84 8.66 -14.68 15.49
C ASP A 84 8.66 -13.16 15.30
N LYS A 85 8.14 -12.66 14.17
CA LYS A 85 8.12 -11.24 13.83
C LYS A 85 6.86 -10.86 13.07
N PRO A 86 6.25 -9.70 13.34
CA PRO A 86 5.22 -9.16 12.46
C PRO A 86 5.78 -8.90 11.06
N SER A 87 4.95 -9.03 10.04
CA SER A 87 5.36 -8.89 8.64
C SER A 87 4.72 -7.68 7.95
N LEU A 88 5.52 -6.93 7.19
CA LEU A 88 5.08 -5.86 6.30
C LEU A 88 5.36 -6.26 4.84
N LEU A 89 4.32 -6.31 4.03
CA LEU A 89 4.42 -6.52 2.58
C LEU A 89 4.26 -5.18 1.90
N MET A 90 5.30 -4.71 1.22
CA MET A 90 5.28 -3.47 0.45
C MET A 90 4.82 -3.77 -0.97
N CYS A 91 3.55 -3.50 -1.23
CA CYS A 91 2.89 -3.75 -2.49
C CYS A 91 2.91 -2.48 -3.34
N LYS A 92 3.68 -2.49 -4.42
CA LYS A 92 3.69 -1.43 -5.41
C LYS A 92 2.40 -1.49 -6.23
N THR A 93 1.59 -0.45 -6.14
CA THR A 93 0.36 -0.36 -6.93
C THR A 93 0.32 0.95 -7.72
N VAL A 94 -0.70 1.04 -8.58
CA VAL A 94 -1.01 2.28 -9.31
C VAL A 94 -2.39 2.69 -8.84
N ILE A 95 -2.49 3.84 -8.18
CA ILE A 95 -3.79 4.34 -7.71
C ILE A 95 -4.75 4.51 -8.89
N GLY A 96 -5.97 3.97 -8.78
CA GLY A 96 -6.95 4.05 -9.88
C GLY A 96 -6.60 3.22 -11.12
N PHE A 97 -5.80 2.16 -10.97
CA PHE A 97 -5.53 1.18 -12.02
C PHE A 97 -6.81 0.78 -12.78
N GLY A 98 -6.74 0.76 -14.11
CA GLY A 98 -7.89 0.54 -15.00
C GLY A 98 -8.61 1.82 -15.44
N SER A 99 -8.34 2.99 -14.83
CA SER A 99 -8.85 4.28 -15.31
C SER A 99 -7.92 4.89 -16.36
N PRO A 100 -8.33 4.98 -17.65
CA PRO A 100 -7.44 5.44 -18.72
C PRO A 100 -6.95 6.89 -18.56
N ASN A 101 -7.73 7.74 -17.86
CA ASN A 101 -7.43 9.17 -17.74
C ASN A 101 -7.08 9.62 -16.32
N LYS A 102 -7.18 8.74 -15.32
CA LYS A 102 -7.00 9.12 -13.91
C LYS A 102 -6.13 8.15 -13.11
N ALA A 103 -5.69 7.03 -13.69
CA ALA A 103 -4.72 6.17 -13.03
C ALA A 103 -3.44 6.96 -12.71
N GLY A 104 -2.89 6.79 -11.51
CA GLY A 104 -1.71 7.51 -11.03
C GLY A 104 -1.95 8.94 -10.58
N HIS A 105 -3.20 9.45 -10.62
CA HIS A 105 -3.47 10.86 -10.33
C HIS A 105 -4.11 11.06 -8.93
N PRO A 106 -3.69 12.07 -8.13
CA PRO A 106 -4.25 12.38 -6.79
C PRO A 106 -5.77 12.56 -6.77
N THR A 107 -6.35 12.94 -7.90
CA THR A 107 -7.81 13.02 -8.08
C THR A 107 -8.53 11.69 -7.83
N MET A 108 -7.82 10.55 -7.87
CA MET A 108 -8.37 9.25 -7.52
C MET A 108 -8.47 9.01 -6.01
N CYS A 109 -7.72 9.74 -5.17
CA CYS A 109 -7.83 9.65 -3.71
C CYS A 109 -9.24 10.03 -3.20
N THR A 110 -9.96 10.87 -3.94
CA THR A 110 -11.27 11.41 -3.55
C THR A 110 -12.38 11.15 -4.58
N ALA A 111 -12.10 10.38 -5.63
CA ALA A 111 -13.05 10.14 -6.71
C ALA A 111 -14.29 9.37 -6.21
N ARG A 112 -15.43 10.07 -6.07
CA ARG A 112 -16.74 9.47 -5.71
C ARG A 112 -17.41 8.69 -6.85
N ARG A 113 -16.83 8.70 -8.06
CA ARG A 113 -17.42 8.09 -9.25
C ARG A 113 -16.38 7.21 -9.93
N TRP A 114 -16.58 5.90 -9.82
CA TRP A 114 -15.95 4.92 -10.70
C TRP A 114 -16.17 5.37 -12.14
N VAL A 115 -15.11 5.37 -12.93
CA VAL A 115 -15.14 5.75 -14.34
C VAL A 115 -16.05 4.77 -15.06
N THR A 116 -17.33 5.11 -15.20
CA THR A 116 -18.13 4.52 -16.27
C THR A 116 -17.50 5.01 -17.57
N PRO A 117 -17.24 4.12 -18.56
CA PRO A 117 -16.98 4.58 -19.90
C PRO A 117 -18.15 5.48 -20.28
N LYS A 118 -17.88 6.64 -20.92
CA LYS A 118 -18.94 7.40 -21.58
C LYS A 118 -19.60 6.45 -22.58
N LEU A 119 -20.71 5.83 -22.19
CA LEU A 119 -21.61 5.16 -23.14
C LEU A 119 -21.98 6.24 -24.16
N PRO A 120 -21.75 6.03 -25.47
CA PRO A 120 -22.24 6.96 -26.48
C PRO A 120 -23.76 7.09 -26.32
N PRO A 121 -24.34 8.28 -26.55
CA PRO A 121 -25.78 8.46 -26.45
C PRO A 121 -26.45 7.43 -27.35
N ARG A 122 -27.28 6.55 -26.77
CA ARG A 122 -28.16 5.67 -27.54
C ARG A 122 -29.01 6.58 -28.43
N ALA A 123 -28.82 6.48 -29.74
CA ALA A 123 -29.82 6.95 -30.69
C ALA A 123 -31.09 6.15 -30.39
N MET A 124 -32.14 6.82 -29.91
CA MET A 124 -33.47 6.23 -29.85
C MET A 124 -34.08 6.29 -31.27
N PRO A 125 -34.74 5.21 -31.73
CA PRO A 125 -35.45 5.19 -33.01
C PRO A 125 -36.70 6.09 -33.01
#